data_AF-A0A916GG15-F1
#
_entry.id   AF-A0A916GG15-F1
#
_cell.length_a   1.000
_cell.length_b   1.000
_cell.length_c   1.000
_cell.angle_alpha   90.00
_cell.angle_beta   90.00
_cell.angle_gamma   90.00
#
_symmetry.space_group_name_H-M   'P 1'
#
loop_
_entity.id
_entity.type
_entity.pdbx_description
1 polymer ?
#
loop_
_entity_poly.entity_id
_entity_poly.type
_entity_poly.pdbx_seq_one_letter_code
_entity_poly.pdbx_strand_id
1 'polypeptide(L)'
;MYCGIDALAFLNMPPEAERVRADDFITWVDRYLVFRDGLKISGIELYAARCAMVHTYTVEAILHRTGKVQRKIGYMDEALPEIQGAADVRSLVLVSVRGLVDAFGAGVQAFLKELAKDDARRKTAANRLLEMVHEFPVSGQK
;
A
#
# COMPACT_ATOMS: atom_id res chain seq x y z
N MET A 1 8.43 -0.65 -3.01
CA MET A 1 7.20 0.07 -2.58
C MET A 1 6.18 -0.89 -1.98
N TYR A 2 5.52 -1.74 -2.78
CA TYR A 2 4.45 -2.61 -2.31
C TYR A 2 4.81 -3.51 -1.12
N CYS A 3 5.97 -4.17 -1.14
CA CYS A 3 6.42 -4.99 -0.01
C CYS A 3 6.60 -4.17 1.28
N GLY A 4 6.96 -2.89 1.16
CA GLY A 4 7.07 -1.99 2.31
C GLY A 4 5.70 -1.67 2.91
N ILE A 5 4.68 -1.46 2.07
CA ILE A 5 3.30 -1.30 2.53
C ILE A 5 2.79 -2.60 3.16
N ASP A 6 3.05 -3.77 2.54
CA ASP A 6 2.68 -5.08 3.11
C ASP A 6 3.33 -5.28 4.50
N ALA A 7 4.60 -4.88 4.67
CA ALA A 7 5.27 -4.92 5.96
C ALA A 7 4.61 -3.98 6.99
N LEU A 8 4.30 -2.74 6.61
CA LEU A 8 3.65 -1.79 7.53
C LEU A 8 2.22 -2.22 7.88
N ALA A 9 1.50 -2.83 6.94
CA ALA A 9 0.21 -3.46 7.18
C ALA A 9 0.35 -4.61 8.19
N PHE A 10 1.36 -5.48 8.04
CA PHE A 10 1.67 -6.55 9.01
C PHE A 10 1.89 -6.00 10.43
N LEU A 11 2.71 -4.96 10.55
CA LEU A 11 2.97 -4.31 11.84
C LEU A 11 1.70 -3.71 12.47
N ASN A 12 0.72 -3.31 11.65
CA ASN A 12 -0.51 -2.63 12.08
C ASN A 12 -1.71 -3.56 12.35
N MET A 13 -1.62 -4.87 12.06
CA MET A 13 -2.77 -5.76 12.25
C MET A 13 -3.17 -5.90 13.73
N PRO A 14 -4.41 -6.30 14.05
CA PRO A 14 -4.80 -6.68 15.41
C PRO A 14 -3.93 -7.83 15.94
N PRO A 15 -3.68 -7.95 17.27
CA PRO A 15 -2.80 -8.99 17.85
C PRO A 15 -3.17 -10.43 17.45
N GLU A 16 -4.45 -10.69 17.22
CA GLU A 16 -5.02 -12.00 16.90
C GLU A 16 -4.86 -12.37 15.42
N ALA A 17 -4.44 -11.41 14.57
CA ALA A 17 -4.22 -11.65 13.16
C ALA A 17 -2.83 -12.24 12.91
N GLU A 18 -2.80 -13.39 12.25
CA GLU A 18 -1.59 -14.14 11.93
C GLU A 18 -0.99 -13.77 10.56
N ARG A 19 -1.82 -13.27 9.64
CA ARG A 19 -1.38 -12.95 8.27
C ARG A 19 -2.03 -11.69 7.73
N VAL A 20 -1.26 -10.94 6.95
CA VAL A 20 -1.74 -9.78 6.18
C VAL A 20 -2.78 -10.22 5.17
N ARG A 21 -3.90 -9.52 5.13
CA ARG A 21 -4.93 -9.65 4.10
C ARG A 21 -4.93 -8.42 3.21
N ALA A 22 -5.64 -8.53 2.08
CA ALA A 22 -5.83 -7.42 1.16
C ALA A 22 -6.37 -6.17 1.88
N ASP A 23 -7.32 -6.36 2.79
CA ASP A 23 -7.96 -5.26 3.52
C ASP A 23 -7.00 -4.52 4.46
N ASP A 24 -5.98 -5.20 5.00
CA ASP A 24 -4.96 -4.56 5.82
C ASP A 24 -4.09 -3.62 4.99
N PHE A 25 -3.70 -4.06 3.78
CA PHE A 25 -2.99 -3.22 2.81
C PHE A 25 -3.84 -2.01 2.41
N ILE A 26 -5.10 -2.26 2.03
CA ILE A 26 -6.04 -1.22 1.58
C ILE A 26 -6.24 -0.18 2.68
N THR A 27 -6.51 -0.62 3.91
CA THR A 27 -6.73 0.25 5.07
C THR A 27 -5.48 1.07 5.39
N TRP A 28 -4.28 0.49 5.30
CA TRP A 28 -3.05 1.23 5.53
C TRP A 28 -2.87 2.35 4.49
N VAL A 29 -3.09 2.04 3.21
CA VAL A 29 -2.98 3.01 2.12
C VAL A 29 -4.01 4.13 2.26
N ASP A 30 -5.28 3.79 2.48
CA ASP A 30 -6.36 4.77 2.63
C ASP A 30 -6.12 5.74 3.80
N ARG A 31 -5.43 5.26 4.84
CA ARG A 31 -5.16 6.05 6.04
C ARG A 31 -3.92 6.92 5.94
N TYR A 32 -2.83 6.41 5.35
CA TYR A 32 -1.52 7.04 5.47
C TYR A 32 -0.93 7.53 4.15
N LEU A 33 -1.38 7.03 3.00
CA LEU A 33 -0.82 7.43 1.71
C LEU A 33 -1.55 8.68 1.18
N VAL A 34 -0.91 9.84 1.33
CA VAL A 34 -1.45 11.13 0.89
C VAL A 34 -0.43 11.85 0.02
N PHE A 35 -0.84 12.23 -1.19
CA PHE A 35 -0.05 13.02 -2.14
C PHE A 35 -0.14 14.52 -1.80
N ARG A 36 0.81 15.33 -2.29
CA ARG A 36 1.02 16.71 -1.82
C ARG A 36 -0.20 17.61 -2.06
N ASP A 37 -0.86 17.45 -3.20
CA ASP A 37 -2.03 18.25 -3.58
C ASP A 37 -3.36 17.67 -3.06
N GLY A 38 -3.31 16.73 -2.12
CA GLY A 38 -4.51 16.03 -1.63
C GLY A 38 -5.15 15.10 -2.67
N LEU A 39 -4.50 14.89 -3.82
CA LEU A 39 -4.89 13.91 -4.82
C LEU A 39 -4.84 12.51 -4.19
N LYS A 40 -5.83 11.67 -4.49
CA LYS A 40 -5.96 10.35 -3.88
C LYS A 40 -6.03 9.22 -4.90
N ILE A 41 -5.28 8.19 -4.58
CA ILE A 41 -5.48 6.83 -5.05
C ILE A 41 -6.01 6.09 -3.83
N SER A 42 -7.15 5.44 -3.98
CA SER A 42 -7.69 4.60 -2.90
C SER A 42 -6.82 3.36 -2.71
N GLY A 43 -6.87 2.80 -1.51
CA GLY A 43 -6.16 1.57 -1.17
C GLY A 43 -6.52 0.42 -2.10
N ILE A 44 -7.79 0.30 -2.49
CA ILE A 44 -8.24 -0.75 -3.41
C ILE A 44 -7.67 -0.58 -4.84
N GLU A 45 -7.51 0.66 -5.30
CA GLU A 45 -6.88 0.95 -6.59
C GLU A 45 -5.39 0.62 -6.57
N LEU A 46 -4.69 1.01 -5.50
CA LEU A 46 -3.26 0.69 -5.37
C LEU A 46 -3.04 -0.81 -5.14
N TYR A 47 -3.94 -1.50 -4.43
CA TYR A 47 -3.92 -2.95 -4.29
C TYR A 47 -4.14 -3.66 -5.63
N ALA A 48 -5.09 -3.18 -6.44
CA ALA A 48 -5.29 -3.69 -7.80
C ALA A 48 -4.05 -3.47 -8.67
N ALA A 49 -3.40 -2.31 -8.57
CA ALA A 49 -2.16 -1.99 -9.29
C ALA A 49 -0.99 -2.88 -8.85
N ARG A 50 -0.86 -3.14 -7.55
CA ARG A 50 0.09 -4.13 -7.00
C ARG A 50 -0.11 -5.48 -7.67
N CYS A 51 -1.34 -6.01 -7.62
CA CYS A 51 -1.64 -7.32 -8.20
C CYS A 51 -1.37 -7.38 -9.72
N ALA A 52 -1.76 -6.35 -10.48
CA ALA A 52 -1.51 -6.29 -11.92
C ALA A 52 0.00 -6.24 -12.24
N MET A 53 0.75 -5.42 -11.51
CA MET A 53 2.19 -5.28 -11.73
C MET A 53 2.94 -6.57 -11.37
N VAL A 54 2.71 -7.12 -10.19
CA VAL A 54 3.52 -8.23 -9.66
C VAL A 54 3.16 -9.60 -10.26
N HIS A 55 1.94 -9.78 -10.77
CA HIS A 55 1.53 -11.06 -11.36
C HIS A 55 1.52 -11.05 -12.89
N THR A 56 1.25 -9.92 -13.52
CA THR A 56 1.06 -9.85 -14.98
C THR A 56 1.91 -8.80 -15.67
N TYR A 57 2.65 -7.95 -14.95
CA TYR A 57 3.39 -6.82 -15.53
C TYR A 57 2.52 -5.92 -16.43
N THR A 58 1.23 -5.77 -16.07
CA THR A 58 0.28 -4.90 -16.78
C THR A 58 -0.38 -3.95 -15.79
N VAL A 59 -1.28 -3.09 -16.29
CA VAL A 59 -2.14 -2.22 -15.48
C VAL A 59 -3.49 -2.88 -15.14
N GLU A 60 -3.73 -4.12 -15.57
CA GLU A 60 -5.02 -4.79 -15.45
C GLU A 60 -4.98 -5.99 -14.49
N ALA A 61 -5.88 -5.96 -13.51
CA ALA A 61 -6.02 -6.98 -12.45
C ALA A 61 -7.39 -7.66 -12.51
N ILE A 62 -7.56 -8.76 -11.76
CA ILE A 62 -8.86 -9.43 -11.57
C ILE A 62 -9.94 -8.44 -11.08
N LEU A 63 -9.56 -7.48 -10.23
CA LEU A 63 -10.49 -6.47 -9.70
C LEU A 63 -11.05 -5.54 -10.77
N HIS A 64 -10.33 -5.34 -11.88
CA HIS A 64 -10.83 -4.60 -13.03
C HIS A 64 -11.81 -5.45 -13.84
N ARG A 65 -11.47 -6.73 -14.06
CA ARG A 65 -12.35 -7.67 -14.78
C ARG A 65 -13.68 -7.93 -14.07
N THR A 66 -13.69 -7.86 -12.75
CA THR A 66 -14.89 -8.02 -11.92
C THR A 66 -15.65 -6.71 -11.67
N GLY A 67 -15.19 -5.59 -12.24
CA GLY A 67 -15.83 -4.28 -12.10
C GLY A 67 -15.68 -3.62 -10.72
N LYS A 68 -14.89 -4.20 -9.81
CA LYS A 68 -14.66 -3.68 -8.45
C LYS A 68 -13.77 -2.44 -8.44
N VAL A 69 -12.88 -2.31 -9.43
CA VAL A 69 -12.00 -1.16 -9.61
C VAL A 69 -12.08 -0.70 -11.06
N GLN A 70 -12.38 0.58 -11.27
CA GLN A 70 -12.49 1.15 -12.63
C GLN A 70 -11.17 1.78 -13.10
N ARG A 71 -10.48 2.53 -12.23
CA ARG A 71 -9.22 3.19 -12.59
C ARG A 71 -8.06 2.21 -12.57
N LYS A 72 -7.38 2.07 -13.71
CA LYS A 72 -6.11 1.38 -13.90
C LYS A 72 -4.98 2.34 -13.58
N ILE A 73 -3.97 1.88 -12.86
CA ILE A 73 -2.81 2.70 -12.48
C ILE A 73 -1.61 2.32 -13.34
N GLY A 74 -1.06 3.31 -14.03
CA GLY A 74 0.26 3.26 -14.64
C GLY A 74 1.27 4.09 -13.84
N TYR A 75 2.55 3.85 -14.08
CA TYR A 75 3.64 4.56 -13.41
C TYR A 75 4.43 5.37 -14.43
N MET A 76 4.80 6.58 -14.03
CA MET A 76 5.71 7.47 -14.74
C MET A 76 6.80 7.94 -13.78
N ASP A 77 7.86 8.55 -14.29
CA ASP A 77 9.00 9.00 -13.47
C ASP A 77 8.62 10.18 -12.54
N GLU A 78 9.19 11.36 -12.74
CA GLU A 78 8.81 12.56 -12.00
C GLU A 78 7.74 13.33 -12.77
N ALA A 79 6.66 13.72 -12.07
CA ALA A 79 5.60 14.52 -12.67
C ALA A 79 4.87 15.36 -11.63
N LEU A 80 4.45 16.56 -12.03
CA LEU A 80 3.59 17.45 -11.25
C LEU A 80 2.40 17.89 -12.14
N PRO A 81 1.13 17.66 -11.73
CA PRO A 81 0.72 16.97 -10.50
C PRO A 81 1.14 15.50 -10.50
N GLU A 82 1.29 14.93 -9.30
CA GLU A 82 1.83 13.58 -9.07
C GLU A 82 0.89 12.48 -9.59
N ILE A 83 -0.39 12.82 -9.78
CA ILE A 83 -1.43 11.96 -10.32
C ILE A 83 -2.05 12.65 -11.53
N GLN A 84 -2.00 12.01 -12.70
CA GLN A 84 -2.50 12.55 -13.96
C GLN A 84 -3.44 11.56 -14.65
N GLY A 85 -4.55 12.05 -15.19
CA GLY A 85 -5.36 11.24 -16.12
C GLY A 85 -4.65 11.09 -17.45
N ALA A 86 -4.66 9.89 -18.04
CA ALA A 86 -4.21 9.73 -19.41
C ALA A 86 -5.28 10.30 -20.36
N ALA A 87 -4.91 11.28 -21.20
CA ALA A 87 -5.85 11.97 -22.08
C ALA A 87 -6.63 11.02 -23.01
N ASP A 88 -5.95 9.97 -23.49
CA ASP A 88 -6.52 9.04 -24.48
C ASP A 88 -7.23 7.83 -23.86
N VAL A 89 -7.14 7.64 -22.53
CA VAL A 89 -7.72 6.49 -21.84
C VAL A 89 -8.39 6.94 -20.55
N ARG A 90 -9.71 7.10 -20.61
CA ARG A 90 -10.56 7.62 -19.53
C ARG A 90 -10.44 6.86 -18.19
N SER A 91 -10.01 5.61 -18.22
CA SER A 91 -9.81 4.77 -17.03
C SER A 91 -8.36 4.62 -16.60
N LEU A 92 -7.39 5.23 -17.27
CA LEU A 92 -5.97 5.13 -16.92
C LEU A 92 -5.53 6.39 -16.18
N VAL A 93 -4.91 6.19 -15.03
CA VAL A 93 -4.26 7.23 -14.24
C VAL A 93 -2.78 6.91 -14.16
N LEU A 94 -1.94 7.89 -14.45
CA LEU A 94 -0.50 7.83 -14.29
C LEU A 94 -0.10 8.41 -12.93
N VAL A 95 0.82 7.72 -12.27
CA VAL A 95 1.31 8.08 -10.94
C VAL A 95 2.81 8.28 -11.02
N SER A 96 3.27 9.44 -10.58
CA SER A 96 4.69 9.71 -10.43
C SER A 96 5.29 8.76 -9.39
N VAL A 97 6.32 8.02 -9.79
CA VAL A 97 7.10 7.18 -8.88
C VAL A 97 7.74 8.04 -7.80
N ARG A 98 8.25 9.23 -8.15
CA ARG A 98 8.81 10.16 -7.16
C ARG A 98 7.76 10.62 -6.15
N GLY A 99 6.59 11.06 -6.63
CA GLY A 99 5.47 11.44 -5.77
C GLY A 99 5.00 10.29 -4.87
N LEU A 100 4.94 9.07 -5.39
CA LEU A 100 4.58 7.88 -4.61
C LEU A 100 5.61 7.56 -3.53
N VAL A 101 6.91 7.72 -3.81
CA VAL A 101 7.98 7.54 -2.80
C VAL A 101 7.88 8.57 -1.70
N ASP A 102 7.67 9.83 -2.05
CA ASP A 102 7.53 10.92 -1.08
C ASP A 102 6.27 10.72 -0.21
N ALA A 103 5.12 10.40 -0.83
CA ALA A 103 3.87 10.10 -0.13
C ALA A 103 4.01 8.87 0.79
N PHE A 104 4.71 7.83 0.34
CA PHE A 104 5.00 6.66 1.18
C PHE A 104 5.87 7.02 2.39
N GLY A 105 6.94 7.81 2.20
CA GLY A 105 7.79 8.27 3.29
C GLY A 105 7.02 9.08 4.33
N ALA A 106 6.15 10.00 3.88
CA ALA A 106 5.25 10.75 4.76
C ALA A 106 4.26 9.84 5.50
N GLY A 107 3.70 8.84 4.79
CA GLY A 107 2.80 7.85 5.37
C GLY A 107 3.46 6.99 6.46
N VAL A 108 4.72 6.56 6.25
CA VAL A 108 5.51 5.87 7.27
C VAL A 108 5.67 6.74 8.52
N GLN A 109 6.04 8.01 8.37
CA GLN A 109 6.18 8.92 9.50
C GLN A 109 4.86 9.13 10.25
N ALA A 110 3.75 9.30 9.52
CA ALA A 110 2.43 9.43 10.10
C ALA A 110 2.01 8.17 10.88
N PHE A 111 2.24 6.99 10.31
CA PHE A 111 1.99 5.71 10.96
C PHE A 111 2.79 5.56 12.25
N LEU A 112 4.11 5.82 12.22
CA LEU A 112 4.96 5.72 13.40
C LEU A 112 4.57 6.72 14.49
N LYS A 113 4.20 7.95 14.11
CA LYS A 113 3.71 8.98 15.04
C LYS A 113 2.39 8.57 15.70
N GLU A 114 1.50 7.90 14.98
CA GLU A 114 0.27 7.37 15.54
C GLU A 114 0.55 6.18 16.46
N LEU A 115 1.39 5.24 16.02
CA LEU A 115 1.79 4.06 16.77
C LEU A 115 2.43 4.44 18.11
N ALA A 116 3.24 5.50 18.14
CA ALA A 116 3.89 5.99 19.35
C ALA A 116 2.91 6.51 20.44
N LYS A 117 1.65 6.77 20.09
CA LYS A 117 0.61 7.24 21.02
C LYS A 117 -0.18 6.11 21.69
N ASP A 118 0.03 4.87 21.26
CA ASP A 118 -0.68 3.69 21.74
C ASP A 118 0.34 2.63 22.15
N ASP A 119 0.59 2.52 23.46
CA ASP A 119 1.59 1.62 24.01
C ASP A 119 1.32 0.14 23.67
N ALA A 120 0.05 -0.26 23.65
CA ALA A 120 -0.34 -1.64 23.34
C ALA A 120 -0.07 -1.96 21.87
N ARG A 121 -0.53 -1.09 20.95
CA ARG A 121 -0.25 -1.25 19.50
C ARG A 121 1.25 -1.19 19.22
N ARG A 122 1.99 -0.28 19.86
CA ARG A 122 3.44 -0.17 19.71
C ARG A 122 4.15 -1.46 20.12
N LYS A 123 3.76 -2.07 21.24
CA LYS A 123 4.35 -3.33 21.70
C LYS A 123 4.09 -4.47 20.72
N THR A 124 2.86 -4.60 20.21
CA THR A 124 2.52 -5.59 19.19
C THR A 124 3.33 -5.40 17.91
N ALA A 125 3.42 -4.16 17.41
CA ALA A 125 4.22 -3.85 16.22
C ALA A 125 5.71 -4.14 16.43
N ALA A 126 6.27 -3.84 17.59
CA ALA A 126 7.66 -4.14 17.92
C ALA A 126 7.94 -5.65 17.93
N ASN A 127 7.04 -6.45 18.51
CA ASN A 127 7.16 -7.92 18.51
C ASN A 127 7.13 -8.47 17.08
N ARG A 128 6.20 -8.00 16.24
CA ARG A 128 6.12 -8.40 14.82
C ARG A 128 7.33 -7.99 14.01
N LEU A 129 7.92 -6.83 14.31
CA LEU A 129 9.16 -6.40 13.67
C LEU A 129 10.31 -7.36 14.00
N LEU A 130 10.39 -7.85 15.24
CA LEU A 130 11.37 -8.86 15.63
C LEU A 130 11.13 -10.17 14.88
N GLU A 131 9.88 -10.64 14.79
CA GLU A 131 9.53 -11.84 14.01
C GLU A 131 9.98 -11.68 12.55
N MET A 132 9.65 -10.56 11.91
CA MET A 132 9.97 -10.32 10.49
C MET A 132 11.47 -10.32 10.17
N VAL A 133 12.33 -9.93 11.13
CA VAL A 133 13.78 -9.76 10.89
C VAL A 133 14.61 -10.91 11.47
N HIS A 134 14.16 -11.53 12.56
CA HIS A 134 14.91 -12.53 13.30
C HIS A 134 14.34 -13.95 13.18
N GLU A 135 13.05 -14.10 12.86
CA GLU A 135 12.39 -15.39 12.77
C GLU A 135 11.79 -15.59 11.37
N PHE A 136 12.52 -16.28 10.50
CA PHE A 136 11.98 -16.72 9.20
C PHE A 136 11.44 -18.15 9.36
N PRO A 137 10.14 -18.36 9.63
CA PRO A 137 9.59 -19.69 9.71
C PRO A 137 9.72 -20.38 8.34
N VAL A 138 10.40 -21.53 8.31
CA VAL A 138 10.67 -22.32 7.09
C VAL A 138 9.46 -23.17 6.68
N SER A 139 8.33 -23.09 7.39
CA SER A 139 7.10 -23.78 7.03
C SER A 139 5.85 -23.00 7.45
N GLY A 140 4.86 -22.97 6.57
CA GLY A 140 3.52 -22.41 6.81
C GLY A 140 2.68 -23.27 7.76
N GLN A 141 3.18 -23.51 8.98
CA GLN A 141 2.42 -24.10 10.07
C GLN A 141 2.59 -23.25 11.33
N LYS A 142 1.58 -22.44 11.59
CA LYS A 142 0.88 -22.47 12.88
C LYS A 142 -0.62 -22.58 12.58
#